data_AF-A0A970LH61-F1
#
_entry.id   AF-A0A970LH61-F1
#
_cell.length_a   1.000
_cell.length_b   1.000
_cell.length_c   1.000
_cell.angle_alpha   90.00
_cell.angle_beta   90.00
_cell.angle_gamma   90.00
#
_symmetry.space_group_name_H-M   'P 1'
#
loop_
_entity.id
_entity.type
_entity.pdbx_description
1 polymer ?
#
loop_
_entity_poly.entity_id
_entity_poly.type
_entity_poly.pdbx_seq_one_letter_code
_entity_poly.pdbx_strand_id
1 'polypeptide(L)'
;MKSLLIGVWSPFHGQTCNTSNAIAIATRMAVTRTFKILMMHNMINKSNLENAFLGDSDNTEIANIFDESGIDAMMKLAKTNQLSASNFKDYADILVPDRLELLPGTIKRDGQVRELMLEQISYIVNCAREAYEYVILDINAGYGELSIKTLNLADLLIVSLNQNMEVLRTYFDRKEWDTALENKPHLLVLGNYDETSEYDVDR
;
A
#
# COMPACT_ATOMS: atom_id res chain seq x y z
N MET A 1 10.42 3.87 -19.61
CA MET A 1 9.02 3.45 -19.54
C MET A 1 8.41 4.17 -18.34
N LYS A 2 7.20 4.75 -18.43
CA LYS A 2 6.61 5.48 -17.29
C LYS A 2 6.13 4.45 -16.25
N SER A 3 6.63 4.54 -15.02
CA SER A 3 6.16 3.70 -13.91
C SER A 3 4.72 4.05 -13.52
N LEU A 4 3.94 3.02 -13.18
CA LEU A 4 2.56 3.16 -12.74
C LEU A 4 2.45 2.89 -11.23
N LEU A 5 1.93 3.87 -10.51
CA LEU A 5 1.58 3.75 -9.09
C LEU A 5 0.10 3.37 -8.97
N ILE A 6 -0.16 2.21 -8.40
CA ILE A 6 -1.50 1.68 -8.12
C ILE A 6 -1.74 1.78 -6.62
N GLY A 7 -2.72 2.59 -6.22
CA GLY A 7 -3.16 2.67 -4.83
C GLY A 7 -4.31 1.70 -4.59
N VAL A 8 -4.18 0.82 -3.60
CA VAL A 8 -5.25 -0.08 -3.16
C VAL A 8 -5.80 0.46 -1.85
N TRP A 9 -7.07 0.85 -1.83
CA TRP A 9 -7.66 1.59 -0.71
C TRP A 9 -9.11 1.18 -0.42
N SER A 10 -9.56 1.43 0.80
CA SER A 10 -10.94 1.20 1.25
C SER A 10 -11.42 2.36 2.12
N PRO A 11 -12.70 2.75 2.05
CA PRO A 11 -13.27 3.74 2.97
C PRO A 11 -13.25 3.27 4.43
N PHE A 12 -13.28 1.95 4.67
CA PHE A 12 -13.29 1.37 6.02
C PHE A 12 -12.18 0.35 6.26
N HIS A 13 -11.62 0.39 7.46
CA HIS A 13 -10.55 -0.52 7.88
C HIS A 13 -11.06 -1.94 8.15
N GLY A 14 -10.25 -2.95 7.82
CA GLY A 14 -10.38 -4.34 8.30
C GLY A 14 -11.48 -5.21 7.68
N GLN A 15 -12.47 -4.64 6.97
CA GLN A 15 -13.65 -5.40 6.53
C GLN A 15 -13.73 -5.68 5.02
N THR A 16 -12.89 -5.05 4.21
CA THR A 16 -12.94 -5.15 2.72
C THR A 16 -11.78 -5.95 2.13
N CYS A 17 -10.96 -6.59 2.97
CA CYS A 17 -9.78 -7.36 2.56
C CYS A 17 -8.75 -6.55 1.74
N ASN A 18 -8.60 -5.25 2.01
CA ASN A 18 -7.75 -4.34 1.23
C ASN A 18 -6.31 -4.84 1.01
N THR A 19 -5.61 -5.19 2.09
CA THR A 19 -4.25 -5.73 2.04
C THR A 19 -4.17 -7.04 1.25
N SER A 20 -5.14 -7.95 1.45
CA SER A 20 -5.20 -9.21 0.70
C SER A 20 -5.42 -8.99 -0.79
N ASN A 21 -6.27 -8.02 -1.17
CA ASN A 21 -6.46 -7.65 -2.57
C ASN A 21 -5.14 -7.11 -3.17
N ALA A 22 -4.44 -6.23 -2.45
CA ALA A 22 -3.15 -5.70 -2.89
C ALA A 22 -2.11 -6.81 -3.10
N ILE A 23 -2.00 -7.74 -2.16
CA ILE A 23 -1.15 -8.94 -2.26
C ILE A 23 -1.52 -9.77 -3.49
N ALA A 24 -2.79 -10.14 -3.63
CA ALA A 24 -3.25 -10.98 -4.73
C ALA A 24 -2.94 -10.36 -6.10
N ILE A 25 -3.16 -9.05 -6.25
CA ILE A 25 -2.84 -8.31 -7.47
C ILE A 25 -1.33 -8.33 -7.75
N ALA A 26 -0.52 -7.96 -6.75
CA ALA A 26 0.93 -7.90 -6.90
C ALA A 26 1.55 -9.26 -7.23
N THR A 27 1.20 -10.30 -6.47
CA THR A 27 1.69 -11.66 -6.69
C THR A 27 1.23 -12.19 -8.04
N ARG A 28 -0.03 -11.96 -8.43
CA ARG A 28 -0.53 -12.38 -9.74
C ARG A 28 0.20 -11.67 -10.88
N MET A 29 0.51 -10.38 -10.77
CA MET A 29 1.30 -9.66 -11.77
C MET A 29 2.75 -10.17 -11.83
N ALA A 30 3.36 -10.44 -10.67
CA ALA A 30 4.72 -10.94 -10.57
C ALA A 30 4.89 -12.32 -11.22
N VAL A 31 3.99 -13.27 -10.92
CA VAL A 31 3.96 -14.62 -11.53
C VAL A 31 3.49 -14.56 -12.99
N THR A 32 2.61 -13.61 -13.27
CA THR A 32 2.00 -13.22 -14.55
C THR A 32 2.92 -13.00 -15.75
N ARG A 33 3.87 -12.12 -15.46
CA ARG A 33 4.50 -11.21 -16.42
C ARG A 33 6.00 -11.13 -16.12
N THR A 34 6.69 -10.18 -16.74
CA THR A 34 8.11 -9.89 -16.50
C THR A 34 8.35 -8.47 -15.94
N PHE A 35 7.33 -7.88 -15.31
CA PHE A 35 7.41 -6.56 -14.65
C PHE A 35 8.18 -6.56 -13.33
N LYS A 36 8.97 -5.52 -13.07
CA LYS A 36 9.56 -5.20 -11.77
C LYS A 36 8.54 -4.47 -10.90
N ILE A 37 8.08 -5.12 -9.83
CA ILE A 37 7.00 -4.65 -8.97
C ILE A 37 7.53 -4.41 -7.56
N LEU A 38 7.21 -3.25 -6.99
CA LEU A 38 7.35 -2.97 -5.57
C LEU A 38 5.99 -3.02 -4.89
N MET A 39 5.90 -3.72 -3.77
CA MET A 39 4.82 -3.55 -2.79
C MET A 39 5.28 -2.68 -1.64
N MET A 40 4.42 -1.78 -1.18
CA MET A 40 4.65 -0.98 0.01
C MET A 40 3.32 -0.60 0.65
N HIS A 41 3.34 -0.09 1.88
CA HIS A 41 2.16 0.42 2.55
C HIS A 41 2.49 1.69 3.36
N ASN A 42 1.48 2.49 3.69
CA ASN A 42 1.63 3.73 4.48
C ASN A 42 1.02 3.60 5.90
N MET A 43 0.81 2.37 6.38
CA MET A 43 0.23 2.11 7.69
C MET A 43 1.31 2.18 8.78
N ILE A 44 1.01 2.82 9.90
CA ILE A 44 1.93 3.00 11.04
C ILE A 44 1.74 1.89 12.11
N ASN A 45 0.84 0.92 11.85
CA ASN A 45 0.54 -0.16 12.78
C ASN A 45 0.19 -1.45 12.05
N LYS A 46 0.77 -2.56 12.51
CA LYS A 46 0.51 -3.96 12.12
C LYS A 46 0.75 -4.28 10.64
N SER A 47 1.72 -5.15 10.43
CA SER A 47 2.28 -5.53 9.16
C SER A 47 1.57 -6.77 8.59
N ASN A 48 0.23 -6.71 8.42
CA ASN A 48 -0.51 -7.82 7.79
C ASN A 48 0.06 -8.16 6.41
N LEU A 49 0.59 -7.14 5.72
CA LEU A 49 1.28 -7.27 4.45
C LEU A 49 2.56 -8.11 4.59
N GLU A 50 3.43 -7.75 5.52
CA GLU A 50 4.69 -8.44 5.79
C GLU A 50 4.42 -9.85 6.30
N ASN A 51 3.48 -10.03 7.22
CA ASN A 51 3.14 -11.34 7.79
C ASN A 51 2.69 -12.33 6.70
N ALA A 52 2.02 -11.84 5.65
CA ALA A 52 1.59 -12.68 4.54
C ALA A 52 2.75 -13.27 3.71
N PHE A 53 3.93 -12.62 3.72
CA PHE A 53 5.10 -13.04 2.95
C PHE A 53 6.23 -13.61 3.81
N LEU A 54 6.43 -13.07 5.01
CA LEU A 54 7.55 -13.36 5.90
C LEU A 54 7.17 -14.30 7.06
N GLY A 55 5.87 -14.49 7.31
CA GLY A 55 5.35 -15.32 8.40
C GLY A 55 5.55 -14.71 9.80
N ASP A 56 5.06 -15.41 10.84
CA ASP A 56 5.20 -15.06 12.26
C ASP A 56 6.62 -15.36 12.79
N SER A 57 7.69 -15.13 12.02
CA SER A 57 9.02 -15.35 12.56
C SER A 57 9.24 -14.38 13.73
N ASP A 58 9.22 -14.91 14.95
CA ASP A 58 9.62 -14.34 16.24
C ASP A 58 11.11 -13.92 16.23
N ASN A 59 11.58 -13.25 15.18
CA ASN A 59 12.87 -12.59 15.14
C ASN A 59 12.73 -11.18 15.73
N THR A 60 12.08 -11.08 16.89
CA THR A 60 11.99 -9.84 17.68
C THR A 60 13.38 -9.34 18.10
N GLU A 61 14.42 -10.20 18.09
CA GLU A 61 15.81 -9.78 18.26
C GLU A 61 16.47 -9.22 16.99
N ILE A 62 16.10 -9.70 15.79
CA ILE A 62 16.61 -9.15 14.52
C ILE A 62 15.84 -7.87 14.16
N ALA A 63 14.53 -7.81 14.42
CA ALA A 63 13.63 -6.66 14.20
C ALA A 63 14.12 -5.36 14.89
N ASN A 64 14.80 -5.48 16.03
CA ASN A 64 15.40 -4.33 16.74
C ASN A 64 16.70 -3.80 16.08
N ILE A 65 17.20 -4.45 15.02
CA ILE A 65 18.34 -4.03 14.20
C ILE A 65 17.87 -3.23 12.97
N PHE A 66 16.56 -3.17 12.67
CA PHE A 66 15.97 -2.56 11.47
C PHE A 66 15.87 -1.02 11.52
N ASP A 67 16.90 -0.36 12.03
CA ASP A 67 17.03 1.09 11.82
C ASP A 67 17.67 1.41 10.46
N GLU A 68 18.07 0.37 9.72
CA GLU A 68 18.85 0.40 8.47
C GLU A 68 18.12 -0.20 7.24
N SER A 69 16.86 -0.62 7.33
CA SER A 69 16.08 -1.09 6.16
C SER A 69 14.60 -0.69 6.23
N GLY A 70 13.84 -0.96 5.17
CA GLY A 70 12.42 -0.62 5.07
C GLY A 70 12.14 0.88 5.05
N ILE A 71 10.89 1.25 5.35
CA ILE A 71 10.45 2.65 5.28
C ILE A 71 11.18 3.57 6.26
N ASP A 72 11.64 3.05 7.40
CA ASP A 72 12.37 3.82 8.42
C ASP A 72 13.72 4.31 7.87
N ALA A 73 14.47 3.45 7.19
CA ALA A 73 15.70 3.84 6.49
C ALA A 73 15.42 4.81 5.35
N MET A 74 14.38 4.56 4.56
CA MET A 74 13.98 5.44 3.45
C MET A 74 13.65 6.85 3.94
N MET A 75 12.92 6.99 5.04
CA MET A 75 12.59 8.30 5.61
C MET A 75 13.84 9.07 6.07
N LYS A 76 14.83 8.39 6.67
CA LYS A 76 16.10 9.01 7.06
C LYS A 76 16.89 9.49 5.85
N LEU A 77 17.04 8.64 4.84
CA LEU A 77 17.76 8.95 3.61
C LEU A 77 17.07 10.05 2.79
N ALA A 78 15.73 10.04 2.76
CA ALA A 78 14.93 11.11 2.17
C ALA A 78 15.22 12.45 2.86
N LYS A 79 15.20 12.47 4.20
CA LYS A 79 15.49 13.66 5.00
C LYS A 79 16.90 14.22 4.77
N THR A 80 17.88 13.35 4.49
CA THR A 80 19.28 13.75 4.21
C THR A 80 19.60 13.93 2.73
N ASN A 81 18.61 13.82 1.83
CA ASN A 81 18.77 13.84 0.36
C ASN A 81 19.74 12.76 -0.19
N GLN A 82 19.80 11.61 0.47
CA GLN A 82 20.64 10.47 0.09
C GLN A 82 19.83 9.33 -0.54
N LEU A 83 18.50 9.37 -0.45
CA LEU A 83 17.65 8.41 -1.14
C LEU A 83 17.62 8.72 -2.65
N SER A 84 17.73 7.68 -3.46
CA SER A 84 17.71 7.76 -4.92
C SER A 84 17.09 6.50 -5.52
N ALA A 85 16.74 6.53 -6.80
CA ALA A 85 16.28 5.32 -7.49
C ALA A 85 17.33 4.19 -7.49
N SER A 86 18.62 4.55 -7.55
CA SER A 86 19.72 3.58 -7.65
C SER A 86 19.97 2.77 -6.38
N ASN A 87 19.75 3.37 -5.20
CA ASN A 87 19.92 2.68 -3.91
C ASN A 87 18.59 2.23 -3.29
N PHE A 88 17.46 2.45 -3.95
CA PHE A 88 16.15 2.08 -3.39
C PHE A 88 16.04 0.58 -3.07
N LYS A 89 16.57 -0.27 -3.97
CA LYS A 89 16.50 -1.73 -3.83
C LYS A 89 17.30 -2.25 -2.63
N ASP A 90 18.28 -1.49 -2.14
CA ASP A 90 19.14 -1.89 -1.02
C ASP A 90 18.37 -1.96 0.32
N TYR A 91 17.18 -1.36 0.37
CA TYR A 91 16.34 -1.26 1.58
C TYR A 91 15.00 -1.99 1.44
N ALA A 92 14.79 -2.74 0.35
CA ALA A 92 13.60 -3.53 0.09
C ALA A 92 13.91 -5.03 0.18
N ASP A 93 12.94 -5.81 0.64
CA ASP A 93 13.03 -7.27 0.75
C ASP A 93 12.66 -7.92 -0.58
N ILE A 94 13.48 -8.85 -1.05
CA ILE A 94 13.22 -9.60 -2.28
C ILE A 94 12.23 -10.74 -1.97
N LEU A 95 11.02 -10.65 -2.52
CA LEU A 95 10.02 -11.73 -2.43
C LEU A 95 10.14 -12.70 -3.59
N VAL A 96 10.32 -12.18 -4.81
CA VAL A 96 10.54 -12.96 -6.03
C VAL A 96 11.65 -12.29 -6.83
N PRO A 97 12.81 -12.94 -7.04
CA PRO A 97 13.97 -12.36 -7.70
C PRO A 97 13.62 -11.70 -9.05
N ASP A 98 14.02 -10.45 -9.27
CA ASP A 98 13.74 -9.66 -10.48
C ASP A 98 12.25 -9.44 -10.83
N ARG A 99 11.33 -9.81 -9.93
CA ARG A 99 9.88 -9.69 -10.16
C ARG A 99 9.17 -8.86 -9.09
N LEU A 100 9.33 -9.20 -7.82
CA LEU A 100 8.54 -8.67 -6.72
C LEU A 100 9.42 -8.39 -5.51
N GLU A 101 9.41 -7.15 -5.07
CA GLU A 101 10.09 -6.70 -3.86
C GLU A 101 9.06 -6.03 -2.93
N LEU A 102 9.33 -6.07 -1.62
CA LEU A 102 8.51 -5.47 -0.57
C LEU A 102 9.33 -4.39 0.12
N LEU A 103 8.76 -3.20 0.32
CA LEU A 103 9.29 -2.22 1.27
C LEU A 103 8.54 -2.35 2.58
N PRO A 104 9.15 -2.93 3.64
CA PRO A 104 8.51 -3.09 4.93
C PRO A 104 8.12 -1.75 5.55
N GLY A 105 6.97 -1.72 6.21
CA GLY A 105 6.54 -0.59 7.02
C GLY A 105 7.33 -0.41 8.30
N THR A 106 6.93 0.61 9.05
CA THR A 106 7.54 0.93 10.34
C THR A 106 6.97 0.04 11.44
N ILE A 107 7.84 -0.43 12.35
CA ILE A 107 7.43 -1.08 13.60
C ILE A 107 7.27 -0.08 14.75
N LYS A 108 7.70 1.17 14.54
CA LYS A 108 7.66 2.25 15.53
C LYS A 108 6.28 2.88 15.59
N ARG A 109 5.86 3.26 16.80
CA ARG A 109 4.49 3.72 17.07
C ARG A 109 4.41 5.14 17.64
N ASP A 110 5.45 5.94 17.46
CA ASP A 110 5.46 7.32 17.95
C ASP A 110 4.92 8.32 16.90
N GLY A 111 4.53 9.51 17.39
CA GLY A 111 3.99 10.57 16.53
C GLY A 111 5.01 11.19 15.58
N GLN A 112 6.30 11.16 15.92
CA GLN A 112 7.35 11.74 15.09
C GLN A 112 7.55 10.94 13.81
N VAL A 113 7.42 9.61 13.87
CA VAL A 113 7.43 8.72 12.71
C VAL A 113 6.30 9.05 11.75
N ARG A 114 5.11 9.37 12.26
CA ARG A 114 3.98 9.78 11.42
C ARG A 114 4.23 11.08 10.69
N GLU A 115 4.72 12.09 11.40
CA GLU A 115 5.06 13.39 10.81
C GLU A 115 6.14 13.25 9.74
N LEU A 116 7.20 12.50 10.05
CA LEU A 116 8.28 12.23 9.10
C LEU A 116 7.79 11.46 7.86
N MET A 117 6.94 10.44 8.05
CA MET A 117 6.35 9.70 6.94
C MET A 117 5.50 10.62 6.07
N LEU A 118 4.67 11.46 6.68
CA LEU A 118 3.85 12.43 5.96
C LEU A 118 4.72 13.40 5.15
N GLU A 119 5.82 13.90 5.70
CA GLU A 119 6.76 14.77 4.98
C GLU A 119 7.40 14.06 3.79
N GLN A 120 7.91 12.85 4.00
CA GLN A 120 8.82 12.18 3.06
C GLN A 120 8.13 11.25 2.05
N ILE A 121 6.88 10.81 2.29
CA ILE A 121 6.23 9.77 1.46
C ILE A 121 6.19 10.09 -0.03
N SER A 122 6.00 11.35 -0.41
CA SER A 122 5.99 11.76 -1.82
C SER A 122 7.35 11.55 -2.49
N TYR A 123 8.43 11.84 -1.78
CA TYR A 123 9.79 11.64 -2.30
C TYR A 123 10.13 10.15 -2.39
N ILE A 124 9.81 9.38 -1.35
CA ILE A 124 10.00 7.93 -1.33
C ILE A 124 9.26 7.26 -2.49
N VAL A 125 7.99 7.62 -2.69
CA VAL A 125 7.18 7.12 -3.81
C VAL A 125 7.76 7.51 -5.17
N ASN A 126 8.29 8.72 -5.33
CA ASN A 126 8.93 9.13 -6.59
C ASN A 126 10.20 8.30 -6.86
N CYS A 127 11.06 8.09 -5.87
CA CYS A 127 12.24 7.22 -6.03
C CYS A 127 11.83 5.77 -6.36
N ALA A 128 10.77 5.25 -5.73
CA ALA A 128 10.21 3.95 -6.06
C ALA A 128 9.75 3.89 -7.53
N ARG A 129 9.05 4.91 -8.01
CA ARG A 129 8.58 4.99 -9.40
C ARG A 129 9.73 5.07 -10.41
N GLU A 130 10.89 5.53 -10.01
CA GLU A 130 12.07 5.51 -10.88
C GLU A 130 12.79 4.14 -10.86
N ALA A 131 12.66 3.39 -9.76
CA ALA A 131 13.29 2.08 -9.60
C ALA A 131 12.46 0.89 -10.13
N TYR A 132 11.13 1.02 -10.21
CA TYR A 132 10.20 -0.07 -10.55
C TYR A 132 9.23 0.30 -11.67
N GLU A 133 8.76 -0.69 -12.42
CA GLU A 133 7.74 -0.49 -13.46
C GLU A 133 6.33 -0.32 -12.87
N TYR A 134 6.07 -1.01 -11.75
CA TYR A 134 4.83 -0.87 -10.99
C TYR A 134 5.13 -0.71 -9.50
N VAL A 135 4.44 0.22 -8.87
CA VAL A 135 4.41 0.34 -7.41
C VAL A 135 2.98 0.09 -6.96
N ILE A 136 2.79 -0.90 -6.09
CA ILE A 136 1.50 -1.24 -5.49
C ILE A 136 1.54 -0.76 -4.04
N LEU A 137 0.75 0.27 -3.76
CA LEU A 137 0.67 0.88 -2.45
C LEU A 137 -0.61 0.43 -1.75
N ASP A 138 -0.49 -0.37 -0.70
CA ASP A 138 -1.58 -0.67 0.23
C ASP A 138 -1.81 0.56 1.13
N ILE A 139 -2.86 1.31 0.82
CA ILE A 139 -3.17 2.57 1.49
C ILE A 139 -4.04 2.28 2.71
N ASN A 140 -3.64 2.82 3.86
CA ASN A 140 -4.41 2.81 5.07
C ASN A 140 -5.84 3.31 4.81
N ALA A 141 -6.83 2.53 5.26
CA ALA A 141 -8.22 2.80 5.00
C ALA A 141 -8.69 4.15 5.59
N GLY A 142 -9.75 4.69 4.99
CA GLY A 142 -10.35 5.96 5.38
C GLY A 142 -9.56 7.17 4.88
N TYR A 143 -9.84 8.33 5.47
CA TYR A 143 -9.50 9.65 4.94
C TYR A 143 -8.49 10.41 5.80
N GLY A 144 -7.60 9.68 6.47
CA GLY A 144 -6.50 10.30 7.20
C GLY A 144 -5.57 11.07 6.25
N GLU A 145 -4.88 12.08 6.75
CA GLU A 145 -4.00 12.95 5.95
C GLU A 145 -2.98 12.18 5.10
N LEU A 146 -2.34 11.16 5.68
CA LEU A 146 -1.40 10.31 4.96
C LEU A 146 -2.08 9.43 3.90
N SER A 147 -3.30 8.96 4.15
CA SER A 147 -4.12 8.24 3.17
C SER A 147 -4.51 9.15 2.01
N ILE A 148 -4.99 10.37 2.30
CA ILE A 148 -5.32 11.38 1.27
C ILE A 148 -4.07 11.73 0.44
N LYS A 149 -2.93 11.99 1.10
CA LYS A 149 -1.68 12.32 0.40
C LYS A 149 -1.26 11.21 -0.57
N THR A 150 -1.36 9.96 -0.15
CA THR A 150 -0.99 8.80 -0.98
C THR A 150 -2.03 8.49 -2.07
N LEU A 151 -3.33 8.64 -1.79
CA LEU A 151 -4.38 8.62 -2.81
C LEU A 151 -4.09 9.65 -3.91
N ASN A 152 -3.66 10.86 -3.53
CA ASN A 152 -3.28 11.93 -4.46
C ASN A 152 -2.01 11.64 -5.27
N LEU A 153 -1.14 10.72 -4.86
CA LEU A 153 0.02 10.30 -5.64
C LEU A 153 -0.32 9.25 -6.70
N ALA A 154 -1.29 8.37 -6.44
CA ALA A 154 -1.60 7.21 -7.29
C ALA A 154 -2.03 7.59 -8.72
N ASP A 155 -1.62 6.82 -9.74
CA ASP A 155 -2.11 7.01 -11.11
C ASP A 155 -3.44 6.27 -11.34
N LEU A 156 -3.65 5.17 -10.62
CA LEU A 156 -4.85 4.33 -10.65
C LEU A 156 -5.23 3.94 -9.23
N LEU A 157 -6.54 3.96 -8.93
CA LEU A 157 -7.05 3.49 -7.65
C LEU A 157 -7.81 2.18 -7.81
N ILE A 158 -7.54 1.24 -6.91
CA ILE A 158 -8.32 0.03 -6.71
C ILE A 158 -9.06 0.21 -5.39
N VAL A 159 -10.38 0.34 -5.46
CA VAL A 159 -11.23 0.57 -4.29
C VAL A 159 -11.81 -0.76 -3.83
N SER A 160 -11.34 -1.22 -2.67
CA SER A 160 -11.84 -2.42 -2.01
C SER A 160 -13.12 -2.08 -1.23
N LEU A 161 -14.22 -2.72 -1.61
CA LEU A 161 -15.54 -2.65 -0.97
C LEU A 161 -15.97 -4.05 -0.51
N ASN A 162 -17.11 -4.17 0.14
CA ASN A 162 -17.75 -5.44 0.49
C ASN A 162 -19.28 -5.27 0.43
N GLN A 163 -20.04 -6.34 0.71
CA GLN A 163 -21.51 -6.29 0.72
C GLN A 163 -22.11 -5.65 1.99
N ASN A 164 -21.36 -4.78 2.69
CA ASN A 164 -21.91 -3.95 3.76
C ASN A 164 -22.54 -2.69 3.14
N MET A 165 -23.85 -2.51 3.31
CA MET A 165 -24.57 -1.37 2.75
C MET A 165 -24.05 -0.01 3.22
N GLU A 166 -23.50 0.10 4.43
CA GLU A 166 -22.90 1.36 4.88
C GLU A 166 -21.60 1.64 4.13
N VAL A 167 -20.77 0.62 3.88
CA VAL A 167 -19.55 0.74 3.06
C VAL A 167 -19.89 1.17 1.64
N LEU A 168 -20.88 0.50 1.03
CA LEU A 168 -21.34 0.82 -0.32
C LEU A 168 -21.92 2.24 -0.40
N ARG A 169 -22.79 2.63 0.53
CA ARG A 169 -23.36 3.98 0.57
C ARG A 169 -22.30 5.05 0.77
N THR A 170 -21.38 4.89 1.73
CA THR A 170 -20.29 5.84 1.93
C THR A 170 -19.48 6.07 0.66
N TYR A 171 -19.22 5.00 -0.11
CA TYR A 171 -18.52 5.11 -1.38
C TYR A 171 -19.37 5.72 -2.50
N PHE A 172 -20.56 5.17 -2.79
CA PHE A 172 -21.36 5.58 -3.95
C PHE A 172 -22.08 6.91 -3.77
N ASP A 173 -22.48 7.26 -2.54
CA ASP A 173 -23.10 8.56 -2.22
C ASP A 173 -22.04 9.69 -2.12
N ARG A 174 -20.75 9.34 -2.24
CA ARG A 174 -19.61 10.25 -2.20
C ARG A 174 -19.50 11.12 -0.94
N LYS A 175 -19.97 10.62 0.20
CA LYS A 175 -20.08 11.40 1.45
C LYS A 175 -18.75 11.99 1.92
N GLU A 176 -17.66 11.27 1.70
CA GLU A 176 -16.32 11.60 2.22
C GLU A 176 -15.25 11.65 1.10
N TRP A 177 -15.65 11.81 -0.17
CA TRP A 177 -14.68 11.77 -1.26
C TRP A 177 -13.64 12.90 -1.18
N ASP A 178 -12.38 12.52 -1.36
CA ASP A 178 -11.29 13.45 -1.65
C ASP A 178 -11.20 13.71 -3.16
N THR A 179 -10.58 14.82 -3.56
CA THR A 179 -10.34 15.17 -4.97
C THR A 179 -9.61 14.07 -5.75
N ALA A 180 -8.76 13.26 -5.10
CA ALA A 180 -8.13 12.09 -5.72
C ALA A 180 -9.17 11.08 -6.20
N LEU A 181 -10.25 10.86 -5.44
CA LEU A 181 -11.33 9.94 -5.79
C LEU A 181 -12.24 10.49 -6.90
N GLU A 182 -12.26 11.81 -7.11
CA GLU A 182 -13.06 12.41 -8.17
C GLU A 182 -12.38 12.35 -9.54
N ASN A 183 -11.05 12.49 -9.55
CA ASN A 183 -10.30 12.82 -10.77
C ASN A 183 -9.45 11.66 -11.31
N LYS A 184 -9.45 10.50 -10.64
CA LYS A 184 -8.60 9.37 -11.00
C LYS A 184 -9.41 8.19 -11.53
N PRO A 185 -8.83 7.36 -12.41
CA PRO A 185 -9.46 6.12 -12.81
C PRO A 185 -9.55 5.16 -11.62
N HIS A 186 -10.72 4.56 -11.43
CA HIS A 186 -10.99 3.61 -10.34
C HIS A 186 -11.38 2.23 -10.90
N LEU A 187 -10.90 1.18 -10.25
CA LEU A 187 -11.44 -0.17 -10.37
C LEU A 187 -12.04 -0.57 -9.02
N LEU A 188 -13.25 -1.10 -9.03
CA LEU A 188 -13.91 -1.59 -7.82
C LEU A 188 -13.62 -3.07 -7.63
N VAL A 189 -13.28 -3.46 -6.41
CA VAL A 189 -13.11 -4.87 -6.02
C VAL A 189 -14.02 -5.14 -4.83
N LEU A 190 -14.94 -6.08 -4.98
CA LEU A 190 -15.72 -6.60 -3.87
C LEU A 190 -14.90 -7.69 -3.16
N GLY A 191 -14.25 -7.29 -2.06
CA GLY A 191 -13.59 -8.20 -1.14
C GLY A 191 -14.58 -8.85 -0.19
N ASN A 192 -14.20 -10.01 0.37
CA ASN A 192 -15.04 -10.80 1.26
C ASN A 192 -16.49 -10.99 0.73
N TYR A 193 -16.60 -11.26 -0.56
CA TYR A 193 -17.88 -11.48 -1.20
C TYR A 193 -18.52 -12.79 -0.71
N ASP A 194 -19.80 -12.72 -0.40
CA ASP A 194 -20.65 -13.81 0.05
C ASP A 194 -21.87 -13.89 -0.89
N GLU A 195 -21.92 -14.97 -1.68
CA GLU A 195 -23.02 -15.28 -2.61
C GLU A 195 -24.36 -15.49 -1.88
N THR A 196 -24.33 -15.75 -0.58
CA THR A 196 -25.54 -15.96 0.24
C THR A 196 -26.06 -14.69 0.92
N SER A 197 -25.36 -13.56 0.74
CA SER A 197 -25.76 -12.26 1.25
C SER A 197 -27.15 -11.84 0.73
N GLU A 198 -27.90 -11.11 1.55
CA GLU A 198 -29.14 -10.45 1.09
C GLU A 198 -28.88 -9.36 0.05
N TYR A 199 -27.63 -8.90 -0.08
CA TYR A 199 -27.21 -7.87 -1.01
C TYR A 199 -26.51 -8.44 -2.26
N ASP A 200 -26.82 -9.68 -2.61
CA ASP A 200 -26.40 -10.27 -3.87
C ASP A 200 -27.33 -9.88 -5.03
N VAL A 201 -26.81 -9.85 -6.26
CA VAL A 201 -27.56 -9.41 -7.45
C VAL A 201 -28.54 -10.49 -7.94
N ASP A 202 -28.29 -11.77 -7.62
CA ASP A 202 -29.11 -12.90 -8.06
C ASP A 202 -30.26 -13.25 -7.07
N ARG A 203 -30.55 -12.38 -6.10
CA ARG A 203 -31.67 -12.53 -5.14
C ARG A 203 -32.82 -11.55 -5.35
#